data_AF-A0A932L2P8-F1
#
_entry.id   AF-A0A932L2P8-F1
#
_cell.length_a   1.000
_cell.length_b   1.000
_cell.length_c   1.000
_cell.angle_alpha   90.00
_cell.angle_beta   90.00
_cell.angle_gamma   90.00
#
_symmetry.space_group_name_H-M   'P 1'
#
loop_
_entity.id
_entity.type
_entity.pdbx_description
1 polymer ?
#
loop_
_entity_poly.entity_id
_entity_poly.type
_entity_poly.pdbx_seq_one_letter_code
_entity_poly.pdbx_strand_id
1 'polypeptide(L)'
;MSADKEQVRQELVKAASLVGTARRLLATGTEVDLAALEGKVRFVCDAVAELDRKDGQAFRADMEALIAELDRLAAALTMRHNPTSLDA
;
A
#
# COMPACT_ATOMS: atom_id res chain seq x y z
N MET A 1 -6.76 -25.10 5.15
CA MET A 1 -5.79 -23.99 5.28
C MET A 1 -5.43 -23.39 3.92
N SER A 2 -6.41 -22.88 3.14
CA SER A 2 -6.11 -22.27 1.82
C SER A 2 -6.92 -21.02 1.50
N ALA A 3 -8.17 -20.90 1.98
CA ALA A 3 -9.03 -19.75 1.68
C ALA A 3 -8.47 -18.45 2.26
N ASP A 4 -8.05 -18.45 3.53
CA ASP A 4 -7.58 -17.24 4.22
C ASP A 4 -6.29 -16.69 3.60
N LYS A 5 -5.34 -17.58 3.26
CA LYS A 5 -4.11 -17.20 2.55
C LYS A 5 -4.37 -16.63 1.16
N GLU A 6 -5.31 -17.22 0.43
CA GLU A 6 -5.67 -16.72 -0.89
C GLU A 6 -6.39 -15.36 -0.81
N GLN A 7 -7.26 -15.19 0.19
CA GLN A 7 -7.91 -13.91 0.46
C GLN A 7 -6.88 -12.83 0.81
N VAL A 8 -5.93 -13.12 1.70
CA VAL A 8 -4.82 -12.19 2.05
C VAL A 8 -4.03 -11.80 0.80
N ARG A 9 -3.66 -12.77 -0.05
CA ARG A 9 -2.96 -12.52 -1.31
C ARG A 9 -3.75 -11.59 -2.22
N GLN A 10 -5.04 -11.86 -2.40
CA GLN A 10 -5.90 -11.04 -3.25
C GLN A 10 -6.02 -9.61 -2.72
N GLU A 11 -6.19 -9.42 -1.42
CA GLU A 11 -6.28 -8.09 -0.83
C GLU A 11 -4.97 -7.32 -0.93
N LEU A 12 -3.83 -7.99 -0.78
CA LEU A 12 -2.51 -7.40 -0.99
C LEU A 12 -2.32 -6.95 -2.44
N VAL A 13 -2.65 -7.79 -3.42
CA VAL A 13 -2.61 -7.44 -4.86
C VAL A 13 -3.48 -6.22 -5.14
N LYS A 14 -4.70 -6.18 -4.58
CA LYS A 14 -5.58 -5.04 -4.78
C LYS A 14 -5.06 -3.78 -4.07
N ALA A 15 -4.42 -3.89 -2.90
CA ALA A 15 -3.79 -2.76 -2.22
C ALA A 15 -2.64 -2.18 -3.07
N ALA A 16 -1.74 -3.03 -3.56
CA ALA A 16 -0.64 -2.61 -4.43
C ALA A 16 -1.16 -1.92 -5.72
N SER A 17 -2.22 -2.45 -6.33
CA SER A 17 -2.85 -1.85 -7.52
C SER A 17 -3.45 -0.47 -7.23
N LEU A 18 -4.08 -0.28 -6.08
CA LEU A 18 -4.59 1.03 -5.64
C LEU A 18 -3.46 2.03 -5.45
N VAL A 19 -2.36 1.64 -4.77
CA VAL A 19 -1.19 2.51 -4.59
C VAL A 19 -0.59 2.93 -5.94
N GLY A 20 -0.39 1.97 -6.84
CA GLY A 20 0.14 2.26 -8.18
C GLY A 20 -0.77 3.19 -8.99
N THR A 21 -2.10 3.03 -8.86
CA THR A 21 -3.07 3.92 -9.51
C THR A 21 -3.07 5.31 -8.90
N ALA A 22 -3.05 5.42 -7.57
CA ALA A 22 -2.94 6.69 -6.86
C ALA A 22 -1.70 7.47 -7.29
N ARG A 23 -0.53 6.80 -7.35
CA ARG A 23 0.73 7.43 -7.81
C ARG A 23 0.62 7.95 -9.25
N ARG A 24 0.01 7.18 -10.16
CA ARG A 24 -0.20 7.61 -11.56
C ARG A 24 -1.12 8.81 -11.65
N LEU A 25 -2.23 8.81 -10.92
CA LEU A 25 -3.19 9.91 -10.88
C LEU A 25 -2.56 11.19 -10.31
N LEU A 26 -1.77 11.07 -9.24
CA LEU A 26 -1.01 12.21 -8.71
C LEU A 26 -0.02 12.78 -9.72
N ALA A 27 0.67 11.92 -10.49
CA ALA A 27 1.60 12.36 -11.52
C ALA A 27 0.91 13.12 -12.66
N THR A 28 -0.38 12.88 -12.92
CA THR A 28 -1.19 13.64 -13.88
C THR A 28 -1.84 14.88 -13.28
N GLY A 29 -1.55 15.22 -12.02
CA GLY A 29 -2.12 16.36 -11.31
C GLY A 29 -3.53 16.13 -10.77
N THR A 30 -4.03 14.88 -10.81
CA THR A 30 -5.36 14.51 -10.33
C THR A 30 -5.34 14.34 -8.81
N GLU A 31 -6.37 14.83 -8.13
CA GLU A 31 -6.57 14.55 -6.71
C GLU A 31 -7.00 13.10 -6.48
N VAL A 32 -6.53 12.52 -5.38
CA VAL A 32 -6.80 11.12 -5.04
C VAL A 32 -7.30 11.05 -3.61
N ASP A 33 -8.46 10.42 -3.42
CA ASP A 33 -8.93 10.01 -2.10
C ASP A 33 -8.25 8.71 -1.69
N LEU A 34 -7.54 8.76 -0.55
CA LEU A 34 -6.79 7.63 -0.01
C LEU A 34 -7.51 6.92 1.15
N ALA A 35 -8.72 7.33 1.52
CA ALA A 35 -9.48 6.69 2.60
C ALA A 35 -9.71 5.19 2.31
N ALA A 36 -10.00 4.85 1.06
CA ALA A 36 -10.14 3.46 0.62
C ALA A 36 -8.83 2.66 0.71
N LEU A 37 -7.68 3.32 0.55
CA LEU A 37 -6.36 2.68 0.67
C LEU A 37 -6.03 2.37 2.13
N GLU A 38 -6.31 3.29 3.06
CA GLU A 38 -6.07 3.07 4.49
C GLU A 38 -6.83 1.83 4.99
N GLY A 39 -8.13 1.74 4.70
CA GLY A 39 -8.95 0.59 5.10
C GLY A 39 -8.43 -0.74 4.54
N LYS A 40 -7.94 -0.71 3.29
CA LYS A 40 -7.36 -1.89 2.63
C LYS A 40 -6.06 -2.35 3.28
N VAL A 41 -5.16 -1.42 3.57
CA VAL A 41 -3.87 -1.72 4.20
C VAL A 41 -4.09 -2.25 5.61
N ARG A 42 -5.00 -1.65 6.38
CA ARG A 42 -5.36 -2.14 7.71
C ARG A 42 -5.86 -3.58 7.66
N PHE A 43 -6.80 -3.88 6.76
CA PHE A 43 -7.30 -5.23 6.58
C PHE A 43 -6.18 -6.24 6.27
N VAL A 44 -5.26 -5.92 5.35
CA VAL A 44 -4.15 -6.82 5.00
C VAL A 44 -3.22 -7.05 6.19
N CYS A 45 -2.88 -5.99 6.94
CA CYS A 45 -2.05 -6.09 8.14
C CYS A 45 -2.67 -7.01 9.20
N ASP A 46 -3.96 -6.81 9.50
CA ASP A 46 -4.69 -7.59 10.49
C ASP A 46 -4.79 -9.06 10.05
N ALA A 47 -5.15 -9.30 8.78
CA ALA A 47 -5.30 -10.64 8.25
C ALA A 47 -3.97 -11.41 8.20
N VAL A 48 -2.84 -10.75 7.91
CA VAL A 48 -1.49 -11.39 7.99
C VAL A 48 -1.12 -11.69 9.44
N ALA A 49 -1.46 -10.81 10.38
CA ALA A 49 -1.14 -10.98 11.80
C ALA A 49 -1.92 -12.14 12.46
N GLU A 50 -3.10 -12.47 11.92
CA GLU A 50 -3.91 -13.61 12.36
C GLU A 50 -3.44 -14.98 11.82
N LEU A 51 -2.58 -14.98 10.81
CA LEU A 51 -2.01 -16.22 10.28
C LEU A 51 -1.01 -16.85 11.25
N ASP A 52 -0.85 -18.17 11.13
CA ASP A 52 0.27 -18.83 11.81
C ASP A 52 1.62 -18.28 11.30
N ARG A 53 2.68 -18.45 12.10
CA ARG A 53 4.00 -17.88 11.79
C ARG A 53 4.53 -18.32 10.42
N LYS A 54 4.28 -19.57 10.02
CA LYS A 54 4.81 -20.12 8.76
C LYS A 54 4.10 -19.48 7.57
N ASP A 55 2.79 -19.33 7.69
CA ASP A 55 1.94 -18.74 6.67
C ASP A 55 2.14 -17.23 6.57
N GLY A 56 2.22 -16.52 7.69
CA GLY A 56 2.55 -15.09 7.73
C GLY A 56 3.93 -14.77 7.14
N GLN A 57 4.93 -15.62 7.39
CA GLN A 57 6.27 -15.46 6.80
C GLN A 57 6.26 -15.49 5.27
N ALA A 58 5.32 -16.22 4.66
CA ALA A 58 5.22 -16.28 3.20
C ALA A 58 4.82 -14.92 2.57
N PHE A 59 4.18 -14.02 3.32
CA PHE A 59 3.75 -12.70 2.86
C PHE A 59 4.79 -11.60 3.10
N ARG A 60 5.91 -11.92 3.75
CA ARG A 60 6.90 -10.91 4.15
C ARG A 60 7.38 -10.05 2.98
N ALA A 61 7.81 -10.69 1.89
CA ALA A 61 8.34 -9.98 0.72
C ALA A 61 7.26 -9.09 0.07
N ASP A 62 6.03 -9.59 0.00
CA ASP A 62 4.89 -8.84 -0.56
C ASP A 62 4.52 -7.62 0.31
N MET A 63 4.59 -7.77 1.63
CA MET A 63 4.37 -6.67 2.59
C MET A 63 5.49 -5.62 2.51
N GLU A 64 6.75 -6.05 2.43
CA GLU A 64 7.89 -5.13 2.23
C GLU A 64 7.76 -4.36 0.91
N ALA A 65 7.29 -5.00 -0.16
CA ALA A 65 7.01 -4.34 -1.44
C ALA A 65 5.87 -3.32 -1.33
N LEU A 66 4.78 -3.66 -0.63
CA LEU A 66 3.66 -2.73 -0.41
C LEU A 66 4.10 -1.49 0.39
N ILE A 67 4.91 -1.68 1.43
CA ILE A 67 5.48 -0.57 2.23
C ILE A 67 6.31 0.35 1.34
N ALA A 68 7.22 -0.20 0.52
CA ALA A 68 8.03 0.60 -0.38
C ALA A 68 7.20 1.41 -1.40
N GLU A 69 6.07 0.86 -1.86
CA GLU A 69 5.13 1.59 -2.72
C GLU A 69 4.38 2.70 -1.98
N LEU A 70 3.98 2.47 -0.72
CA LEU A 70 3.37 3.49 0.14
C LEU A 70 4.35 4.64 0.43
N ASP A 71 5.62 4.34 0.67
CA ASP A 71 6.66 5.37 0.86
C ASP A 71 6.83 6.24 -0.38
N ARG A 72 6.84 5.62 -1.58
CA ARG A 72 6.89 6.35 -2.86
C ARG A 72 5.66 7.23 -3.06
N LEU A 73 4.47 6.76 -2.65
CA LEU A 73 3.24 7.54 -2.68
C LEU A 73 3.32 8.75 -1.74
N ALA A 74 3.78 8.55 -0.50
CA ALA A 74 3.97 9.60 0.48
C ALA A 74 4.97 10.67 0.01
N ALA A 75 6.08 10.26 -0.62
CA ALA A 75 7.05 11.17 -1.23
C ALA A 75 6.41 12.01 -2.35
N ALA A 76 5.64 11.38 -3.24
CA ALA A 76 4.94 12.09 -4.33
C ALA A 76 3.93 13.12 -3.81
N LEU A 77 3.17 12.77 -2.76
CA LEU A 77 2.26 13.70 -2.09
C LEU A 77 3.01 14.88 -1.46
N THR A 78 4.12 14.61 -0.77
CA THR A 78 4.94 15.63 -0.12
C THR A 78 5.50 16.62 -1.15
N MET A 79 6.04 16.14 -2.28
CA MET A 79 6.53 17.01 -3.35
C MET A 79 5.44 17.91 -3.94
N ARG A 80 4.20 17.40 -4.04
CA ARG A 80 3.07 18.16 -4.58
C ARG A 80 2.54 19.22 -3.61
N HIS A 81 2.46 18.89 -2.32
CA HIS A 81 1.89 19.78 -1.30
C HIS A 81 2.92 20.70 -0.65
N ASN A 82 4.21 20.38 -0.76
CA ASN A 82 5.29 21.18 -0.18
C ASN A 82 6.43 21.41 -1.21
N PRO A 83 6.15 22.13 -2.30
CA PRO A 83 7.14 22.35 -3.38
C PRO A 83 8.36 23.18 -2.95
N THR A 84 8.35 23.78 -1.75
CA THR A 84 9.27 24.85 -1.32
C THR A 84 10.30 24.45 -0.25
N SER A 85 10.69 23.18 -0.15
CA SER A 85 11.79 22.76 0.76
C SER A 85 13.17 22.64 0.08
N LEU A 86 13.29 23.01 -1.19
CA LEU A 86 14.54 22.94 -1.96
C LEU A 86 15.21 24.30 -2.23
N ASP A 87 14.69 25.40 -1.69
CA ASP A 87 15.26 26.75 -1.83
C ASP A 87 15.49 27.46 -0.47
N ALA A 88 16.17 26.81 0.48
CA ALA A 88 16.68 27.46 1.69
C ALA A 88 18.10 26.98 2.03
#